data_AF-A0A3D6CIZ7-F1
#
_entry.id   AF-A0A3D6CIZ7-F1
#
_cell.length_a   1.000
_cell.length_b   1.000
_cell.length_c   1.000
_cell.angle_alpha   90.00
_cell.angle_beta   90.00
_cell.angle_gamma   90.00
#
_symmetry.space_group_name_H-M   'P 1'
#
loop_
_entity.id
_entity.type
_entity.pdbx_description
1 polymer ?
#
loop_
_entity_poly.entity_id
_entity_poly.type
_entity_poly.pdbx_seq_one_letter_code
_entity_poly.pdbx_strand_id
1 'polypeptide(L)'
;MHNLKKMNKRKARMEVLFFGIFYTFFTMILLSYLPTTLFITLLFNGIGYVVLTEYFWNKSLGKNVEYQKEQITKPVIISLSIVAFIIYIQFSSGVLQG
;
A
#
# COMPACT_ATOMS: atom_id res chain seq x y z
N MET A 1 -9.46 -2.11 1.02
CA MET A 1 -10.55 -1.86 2.00
C MET A 1 -11.97 -2.10 1.46
N HIS A 2 -12.20 -2.12 0.14
CA HIS A 2 -13.54 -2.36 -0.44
C HIS A 2 -14.12 -3.72 -0.03
N ASN A 3 -13.31 -4.78 -0.06
CA ASN A 3 -13.74 -6.15 0.23
C ASN A 3 -14.19 -6.34 1.69
N LEU A 4 -13.45 -5.79 2.67
CA LEU A 4 -13.85 -5.80 4.08
C LEU A 4 -15.08 -4.93 4.37
N LYS A 5 -15.36 -3.91 3.54
CA LYS A 5 -16.58 -3.10 3.61
C LYS A 5 -17.78 -3.88 3.09
N LYS A 6 -17.61 -4.63 1.99
CA LYS A 6 -18.61 -5.53 1.42
C LYS A 6 -18.97 -6.69 2.36
N MET A 7 -18.00 -7.17 3.15
CA MET A 7 -18.19 -8.26 4.13
C MET A 7 -18.53 -7.79 5.54
N ASN A 8 -18.90 -6.51 5.72
CA ASN A 8 -19.33 -5.89 6.98
C ASN A 8 -18.36 -6.05 8.19
N LYS A 9 -17.08 -6.36 7.95
CA LYS A 9 -16.07 -6.56 9.00
C LYS A 9 -15.40 -5.24 9.38
N ARG A 10 -16.18 -4.34 10.00
CA ARG A 10 -15.73 -2.97 10.36
C ARG A 10 -14.54 -2.95 11.33
N LYS A 11 -14.49 -3.89 12.28
CA LYS A 11 -13.39 -3.99 13.26
C LYS A 11 -12.06 -4.36 12.60
N ALA A 12 -12.04 -5.45 11.81
CA ALA A 12 -10.86 -5.87 11.06
C ALA A 12 -10.35 -4.78 10.09
N ARG A 13 -11.27 -4.04 9.46
CA ARG A 13 -10.89 -2.90 8.61
C ARG A 13 -10.14 -1.82 9.38
N MET A 14 -10.60 -1.46 10.58
CA MET A 14 -9.94 -0.45 11.41
C MET A 14 -8.58 -0.96 11.89
N GLU A 15 -8.47 -2.23 12.30
CA GLU A 15 -7.20 -2.83 12.73
C GLU A 15 -6.15 -2.80 11.61
N VAL A 16 -6.52 -3.18 10.37
CA VAL A 16 -5.63 -3.10 9.20
C VAL A 16 -5.21 -1.66 8.90
N LEU A 17 -6.14 -0.71 9.03
CA LEU A 17 -5.89 0.71 8.76
C LEU A 17 -4.89 1.29 9.77
N PHE A 18 -5.13 1.04 11.06
CA PHE A 18 -4.22 1.43 12.13
C PHE A 18 -2.85 0.78 11.98
N PHE A 19 -2.80 -0.51 11.67
CA PHE A 19 -1.53 -1.19 11.42
C PHE A 19 -0.79 -0.57 10.24
N GLY A 20 -1.46 -0.32 9.10
CA GLY A 20 -0.81 0.26 7.92
C GLY A 20 -0.21 1.64 8.20
N ILE A 21 -0.96 2.51 8.89
CA ILE A 21 -0.46 3.84 9.29
C ILE A 21 0.73 3.70 10.24
N PHE A 22 0.58 2.93 11.31
CA PHE A 22 1.63 2.74 12.31
C PHE A 22 2.89 2.13 11.70
N TYR A 23 2.74 1.09 10.87
CA TYR A 23 3.84 0.42 10.20
C TYR A 23 4.60 1.37 9.28
N THR A 24 3.90 2.26 8.57
CA THR A 24 4.50 3.26 7.69
C THR A 24 5.36 4.25 8.49
N PHE A 25 4.83 4.81 9.57
CA PHE A 25 5.61 5.72 10.43
C PHE A 25 6.79 4.99 11.09
N PHE A 26 6.56 3.78 11.59
CA PHE A 26 7.58 2.95 12.20
C PHE A 26 8.73 2.65 11.22
N THR A 27 8.41 2.21 10.00
CA THR A 27 9.44 1.95 8.98
C THR A 27 10.13 3.21 8.51
N MET A 28 9.43 4.34 8.37
CA MET A 28 10.03 5.64 8.04
C MET A 28 11.07 6.05 9.08
N ILE A 29 10.72 6.00 10.37
CA ILE A 29 11.62 6.33 11.47
C ILE A 29 12.79 5.35 11.49
N LEU A 30 12.53 4.05 11.40
CA LEU A 30 13.56 3.02 11.49
C LEU A 30 14.56 3.13 10.32
N LEU A 31 14.08 3.29 9.08
CA LEU A 31 14.92 3.47 7.90
C LEU A 31 15.72 4.77 7.91
N SER A 32 15.37 5.75 8.75
CA SER A 32 16.19 6.95 8.93
C SER A 32 17.49 6.68 9.70
N TYR A 33 17.55 5.61 10.49
CA TYR A 33 18.72 5.20 11.26
C TYR A 33 19.54 4.08 10.61
N LEU A 34 19.01 3.46 9.55
CA LEU A 34 19.65 2.37 8.81
C LEU A 34 20.14 2.86 7.44
N PRO A 35 21.19 2.25 6.88
CA PRO A 35 21.56 2.50 5.50
C PRO A 35 20.42 2.07 4.57
N THR A 36 19.84 3.03 3.86
CA THR A 36 18.73 2.82 2.92
C THR A 36 19.23 2.14 1.64
N THR A 37 19.53 0.85 1.74
CA THR A 37 19.85 0.00 0.59
C THR A 37 18.58 -0.57 -0.03
N LEU A 38 18.62 -0.89 -1.33
CA LEU A 38 17.49 -1.53 -2.02
C LEU A 38 17.05 -2.81 -1.30
N PHE A 39 17.99 -3.63 -0.81
CA PHE A 39 17.69 -4.85 -0.07
C PHE A 39 16.91 -4.59 1.21
N ILE A 40 17.38 -3.65 2.05
CA ILE A 40 16.71 -3.32 3.32
C ILE A 40 15.30 -2.77 3.05
N THR A 41 15.16 -1.87 2.08
CA THR A 41 13.86 -1.32 1.67
C THR A 41 12.91 -2.41 1.20
N LEU A 42 13.37 -3.32 0.33
CA LEU A 42 12.57 -4.46 -0.13
C LEU A 42 12.17 -5.39 1.02
N LEU A 43 13.07 -5.63 1.98
CA LEU A 43 12.82 -6.47 3.15
C LEU A 43 11.68 -5.90 4.01
N PHE A 44 11.76 -4.62 4.37
CA PHE A 44 10.71 -3.97 5.16
C PHE A 44 9.37 -3.90 4.40
N ASN A 45 9.39 -3.64 3.09
CA ASN A 45 8.16 -3.69 2.30
C ASN A 45 7.57 -5.12 2.25
N GLY A 46 8.43 -6.13 2.08
CA GLY A 46 8.05 -7.53 2.07
C GLY A 46 7.43 -7.99 3.39
N ILE A 47 8.03 -7.60 4.53
CA ILE A 47 7.48 -7.89 5.86
C ILE A 47 6.09 -7.28 6.01
N GLY A 48 5.92 -6.00 5.64
CA GLY A 48 4.63 -5.33 5.69
C GLY A 48 3.57 -6.06 4.85
N TYR A 49 3.95 -6.48 3.63
CA TYR A 49 3.10 -7.28 2.75
C TYR A 49 2.70 -8.62 3.38
N VAL A 50 3.66 -9.38 3.91
CA VAL A 50 3.39 -10.68 4.54
C VAL A 50 2.47 -10.51 5.75
N VAL A 51 2.68 -9.51 6.60
CA VAL A 51 1.80 -9.28 7.76
C VAL A 51 0.39 -8.90 7.31
N LEU A 52 0.24 -8.01 6.32
CA LEU A 52 -1.09 -7.68 5.79
C LEU A 52 -1.81 -8.91 5.23
N THR A 53 -1.07 -9.79 4.54
CA THR A 53 -1.66 -10.92 3.80
C THR A 53 -1.88 -12.13 4.71
N GLU A 54 -0.85 -12.59 5.42
CA GLU A 54 -0.94 -13.77 6.27
C GLU A 54 -1.65 -13.48 7.59
N TYR A 55 -1.37 -12.34 8.23
CA TYR A 55 -2.01 -12.07 9.52
C TYR A 55 -3.38 -11.42 9.35
N PHE A 56 -3.50 -10.33 8.60
CA PHE A 56 -4.79 -9.62 8.56
C PHE A 56 -5.77 -10.23 7.57
N TRP A 57 -5.34 -10.55 6.35
CA TRP A 57 -6.22 -11.07 5.31
C TRP A 57 -6.66 -12.51 5.60
N ASN A 58 -5.73 -13.45 5.77
CA ASN A 58 -6.07 -14.84 6.02
C ASN A 58 -6.85 -15.04 7.33
N LYS A 59 -6.57 -14.27 8.38
CA LYS A 59 -7.33 -14.33 9.65
C LYS A 59 -8.74 -13.74 9.55
N SER A 60 -8.92 -12.65 8.80
CA SER A 60 -10.19 -11.92 8.80
C SER A 60 -11.21 -12.44 7.78
N LEU A 61 -10.71 -12.91 6.64
CA LEU A 61 -11.49 -13.26 5.45
C LEU A 61 -11.49 -14.77 5.16
N GLY A 62 -10.45 -15.49 5.61
CA GLY A 62 -10.24 -16.90 5.31
C GLY A 62 -9.64 -17.13 3.92
N LYS A 63 -8.94 -18.26 3.74
CA LYS A 63 -8.26 -18.62 2.48
C LYS A 63 -9.22 -18.93 1.32
N ASN A 64 -10.53 -19.06 1.59
CA ASN A 64 -11.54 -19.55 0.65
C ASN A 64 -12.44 -18.44 0.08
N VAL A 65 -12.04 -17.17 0.15
CA VAL A 65 -12.80 -16.12 -0.53
C VAL A 65 -12.65 -16.28 -2.03
N GLU A 66 -13.73 -16.70 -2.69
CA GLU A 66 -13.79 -16.86 -4.13
C GLU A 66 -13.54 -15.52 -4.82
N TYR A 67 -12.55 -15.48 -5.72
CA TYR A 67 -12.18 -14.27 -6.43
C TYR A 67 -13.34 -13.80 -7.30
N GLN A 68 -13.87 -12.62 -7.00
CA GLN A 68 -14.83 -11.94 -7.87
C GLN A 68 -14.11 -10.92 -8.73
N LYS A 69 -14.27 -11.03 -10.05
CA LYS A 69 -13.73 -10.08 -11.01
C LYS A 69 -14.37 -8.71 -10.80
N GLU A 70 -13.66 -7.83 -10.11
CA GLU A 70 -14.06 -6.42 -10.01
C GLU A 70 -13.54 -5.62 -11.21
N GLN A 71 -14.26 -4.54 -11.53
CA GLN A 71 -13.88 -3.65 -12.61
C GLN A 71 -12.62 -2.85 -12.22
N ILE A 72 -11.49 -3.21 -12.83
CA ILE A 72 -10.20 -2.55 -12.58
C ILE A 72 -10.04 -1.20 -13.28
N THR A 73 -10.99 -0.79 -14.13
CA THR A 73 -10.90 0.45 -14.92
C THR A 73 -10.71 1.68 -14.03
N LYS A 74 -11.46 1.77 -12.92
CA LYS A 74 -11.37 2.89 -11.98
C LYS A 74 -9.98 2.99 -11.33
N PRO A 75 -9.42 1.94 -10.69
CA PRO A 75 -8.08 2.00 -10.12
C PRO A 75 -7.00 2.23 -11.18
N VAL A 76 -7.14 1.68 -12.39
CA VAL A 76 -6.18 1.90 -13.48
C VAL A 76 -6.13 3.37 -13.88
N ILE A 77 -7.28 4.01 -14.13
CA ILE A 77 -7.32 5.45 -14.50
C ILE A 77 -6.69 6.31 -13.40
N ILE A 78 -7.03 6.07 -12.13
CA ILE A 78 -6.46 6.80 -11.00
C ILE A 78 -4.93 6.64 -10.97
N SER A 79 -4.43 5.42 -11.12
CA SER A 79 -2.99 5.16 -11.13
C SER A 79 -2.28 5.86 -12.29
N LEU A 80 -2.89 5.86 -13.48
CA LEU A 80 -2.36 6.54 -14.66
C LEU A 80 -2.31 8.06 -14.45
N SER A 81 -3.36 8.64 -13.88
CA SER A 81 -3.42 10.08 -13.57
C SER A 81 -2.34 10.50 -12.58
N ILE A 82 -2.08 9.69 -11.54
CA ILE A 82 -1.01 9.97 -10.57
C ILE A 82 0.36 9.92 -11.25
N VAL A 83 0.62 8.89 -12.06
CA VAL A 83 1.89 8.75 -12.79
C VAL A 83 2.10 9.93 -13.75
N ALA A 84 1.07 10.29 -14.53
CA ALA A 84 1.13 11.44 -15.42
C ALA A 84 1.41 12.75 -14.66
N PHE A 85 0.78 12.94 -13.50
CA PHE A 85 1.00 14.11 -12.65
C PHE A 85 2.44 14.18 -12.10
N ILE A 86 2.99 13.04 -11.65
CA ILE A 86 4.38 12.97 -11.18
C ILE A 86 5.36 13.28 -12.31
N ILE A 87 5.14 12.72 -13.50
CA ILE A 87 5.96 13.01 -14.69
C ILE A 87 5.90 14.51 -15.02
N TYR A 88 4.70 15.09 -15.01
CA TYR A 88 4.53 16.53 -15.24
C TYR A 88 5.33 17.39 -14.25
N ILE A 89 5.29 17.05 -12.95
CA ILE A 89 6.09 17.74 -11.92
C ILE A 89 7.59 17.59 -12.17
N GLN A 90 8.07 16.40 -12.53
CA GLN A 90 9.50 16.20 -12.82
C GLN A 90 9.97 17.04 -14.01
N PHE A 91 9.18 17.08 -15.09
CA PHE A 91 9.50 17.92 -16.25
C PHE A 91 9.45 19.42 -15.93
N SER A 92 8.46 19.89 -15.17
CA SER A 92 8.40 21.31 -14.77
C SER A 92 9.52 21.70 -13.82
N SER A 93 9.94 20.81 -12.92
CA SER A 93 11.07 21.04 -12.01
C SER A 93 12.43 21.03 -12.72
N GLY A 94 12.57 20.27 -13.82
CA GLY A 94 13.76 20.28 -14.68
C GLY A 94 13.91 21.57 -15.49
N VAL A 95 12.79 22.19 -15.89
CA VAL A 95 12.78 23.48 -16.62
C VAL A 95 13.16 24.67 -15.74
N LEU A 96 13.01 24.58 -14.41
CA LEU A 96 13.37 25.65 -13.46
C LEU A 96 14.86 25.61 -13.03
N GLN A 97 15.61 24.59 -13.43
CA GLN A 97 17.04 24.43 -13.11
C GLN A 97 17.96 24.65 -14.33
N GLY A 98 17.39 24.94 -15.51
CA GLY A 98 18.10 25.18 -16.77
C GLY A 98 18.15 26.65 -17.17
#